data_AF-A0A9D7GCL2-F1
#
_entry.id   AF-A0A9D7GCL2-F1
#
_cell.length_a   1.000
_cell.length_b   1.000
_cell.length_c   1.000
_cell.angle_alpha   90.00
_cell.angle_beta   90.00
_cell.angle_gamma   90.00
#
_symmetry.space_group_name_H-M   'P 1'
#
loop_
_entity.id
_entity.type
_entity.pdbx_description
1 polymer ?
#
loop_
_entity_poly.entity_id
_entity_poly.type
_entity_poly.pdbx_seq_one_letter_code
_entity_poly.pdbx_strand_id
1 'polypeptide(L)'
;MFSRIKQDLPASIVVFLVALPLCLGIAVASGAPPVSGLIAGVIGGILVGWLSGSPLGVSGPAAGLTAIVSMGIADLGSFEVLLAAVVVAGAIQILLGIARAGIIAYYFPSSVIKGMLAGIGIIIILKQIPHAFGDDKDPMGDESFDQPDKLNTFQEIMVAMETPNWGAFLITAACLLLMLAWERPVIQRNQWLRYVPGPLLAVALGIVMAMGFDGIPALAIGADHYVPLPDLLDTASYALPSFSALADGTFWRVAFTIAIVASIETLLCVEATDKMDPQAHHTGQP
;
A
#
# COMPACT_ATOMS: atom_id res chain seq x y z
N MET A 1 9.24 20.31 14.26
CA MET A 1 8.01 19.60 13.81
C MET A 1 7.02 20.52 13.11
N PHE A 2 6.53 21.62 13.71
CA PHE A 2 5.40 22.40 13.14
C PHE A 2 5.72 23.49 12.10
N SER A 3 6.97 23.62 11.64
CA SER A 3 7.38 24.70 10.71
C SER A 3 6.79 24.56 9.30
N ARG A 4 6.42 23.35 8.88
CA ARG A 4 5.95 23.03 7.52
C ARG A 4 4.48 22.60 7.45
N ILE A 5 3.68 22.86 8.48
CA ILE A 5 2.27 22.42 8.58
C ILE A 5 1.42 22.77 7.34
N LYS A 6 1.70 23.91 6.70
CA LYS A 6 0.99 24.36 5.49
C LYS A 6 1.24 23.48 4.26
N GLN A 7 2.37 22.79 4.24
CA GLN A 7 2.80 21.89 3.17
C GLN A 7 2.50 20.43 3.55
N ASP A 8 2.71 20.09 4.83
CA ASP A 8 2.55 18.73 5.33
C ASP A 8 1.06 18.32 5.40
N LEU A 9 0.15 19.21 5.83
CA LEU A 9 -1.25 18.85 6.01
C LEU A 9 -1.96 18.43 4.69
N PRO A 10 -1.89 19.21 3.59
CA PRO A 10 -2.46 18.76 2.31
C PRO A 10 -1.81 17.49 1.78
N ALA A 11 -0.49 17.32 1.98
CA ALA A 11 0.23 16.12 1.55
C ALA A 11 -0.22 14.88 2.36
N SER A 12 -0.39 14.99 3.67
CA SER A 12 -0.88 13.90 4.52
C SER A 12 -2.29 13.46 4.14
N ILE A 13 -3.17 14.39 3.75
CA ILE A 13 -4.53 14.05 3.27
C ILE A 13 -4.45 13.21 2.00
N VAL A 14 -3.59 13.59 1.05
CA VAL A 14 -3.39 12.82 -0.19
C VAL A 14 -2.84 11.44 0.10
N VAL A 15 -1.79 11.36 0.93
CA VAL A 15 -1.19 10.08 1.34
C VAL A 15 -2.24 9.21 2.02
N PHE A 16 -3.06 9.76 2.90
CA PHE A 16 -4.15 9.04 3.57
C PHE A 16 -5.17 8.47 2.57
N LEU A 17 -5.63 9.29 1.62
CA LEU A 17 -6.62 8.87 0.62
C LEU A 17 -6.10 7.73 -0.27
N VAL A 18 -4.80 7.72 -0.57
CA VAL A 18 -4.14 6.66 -1.36
C VAL A 18 -3.82 5.44 -0.49
N ALA A 19 -3.41 5.65 0.76
CA ALA A 19 -2.99 4.58 1.66
C ALA A 19 -4.17 3.76 2.20
N LEU A 20 -5.34 4.37 2.39
CA LEU A 20 -6.52 3.68 2.93
C LEU A 20 -6.93 2.45 2.10
N PRO A 21 -7.19 2.57 0.78
CA PRO A 21 -7.54 1.41 -0.05
C PRO A 21 -6.42 0.37 -0.08
N LEU A 22 -5.17 0.81 -0.14
CA LEU A 22 -4.00 -0.07 -0.18
C LEU A 22 -3.87 -0.89 1.12
N CYS A 23 -4.08 -0.27 2.29
CA CYS A 23 -4.04 -0.98 3.58
C CYS A 23 -5.12 -2.06 3.67
N LEU A 24 -6.34 -1.74 3.21
CA LEU A 24 -7.46 -2.69 3.21
C LEU A 24 -7.22 -3.83 2.22
N GLY A 25 -6.83 -3.50 1.00
CA GLY A 25 -6.60 -4.48 -0.05
C GLY A 25 -5.44 -5.43 0.27
N ILE A 26 -4.31 -4.93 0.79
CA ILE A 26 -3.18 -5.78 1.22
C ILE A 26 -3.61 -6.76 2.31
N ALA A 27 -4.43 -6.33 3.27
CA ALA A 27 -4.95 -7.23 4.31
C ALA A 27 -5.82 -8.33 3.72
N VAL A 28 -6.75 -7.98 2.82
CA VAL A 28 -7.63 -8.95 2.13
C VAL A 28 -6.82 -9.92 1.28
N ALA A 29 -5.86 -9.42 0.50
CA ALA A 29 -4.96 -10.23 -0.32
C ALA A 29 -4.10 -11.17 0.53
N SER A 30 -3.77 -10.75 1.76
CA SER A 30 -3.04 -11.58 2.72
C SER A 30 -3.93 -12.63 3.40
N GLY A 31 -5.24 -12.65 3.18
CA GLY A 31 -6.20 -13.49 3.91
C GLY A 31 -6.43 -13.04 5.36
N ALA A 32 -6.06 -11.80 5.70
CA ALA A 32 -6.24 -11.21 7.02
C ALA A 32 -7.51 -10.34 7.09
N PRO A 33 -8.08 -10.10 8.29
CA PRO A 33 -9.20 -9.17 8.45
C PRO A 33 -8.85 -7.77 7.92
N PRO A 34 -9.70 -7.09 7.13
CA PRO A 34 -9.36 -5.78 6.56
C PRO A 34 -8.95 -4.73 7.61
N VAL A 35 -9.55 -4.79 8.80
CA VAL A 35 -9.23 -3.93 9.94
C VAL A 35 -7.76 -4.03 10.35
N SER A 36 -7.12 -5.20 10.23
CA SER A 36 -5.71 -5.35 10.61
C SER A 36 -4.77 -4.54 9.72
N GLY A 37 -5.09 -4.41 8.42
CA GLY A 37 -4.35 -3.54 7.50
C GLY A 37 -4.46 -2.07 7.88
N LEU A 38 -5.66 -1.62 8.25
CA LEU A 38 -5.88 -0.26 8.74
C LEU A 38 -5.13 0.00 10.05
N ILE A 39 -5.16 -0.94 11.01
CA ILE A 39 -4.41 -0.83 12.26
C ILE A 39 -2.91 -0.74 11.98
N ALA A 40 -2.39 -1.61 11.12
CA ALA A 40 -0.98 -1.61 10.74
C ALA A 40 -0.57 -0.29 10.07
N GLY A 41 -1.42 0.28 9.19
CA GLY A 41 -1.19 1.59 8.57
C GLY A 41 -1.17 2.74 9.58
N VAL A 42 -2.13 2.77 10.51
CA VAL A 42 -2.23 3.83 11.53
C VAL A 42 -1.06 3.73 12.52
N ILE A 43 -0.82 2.55 13.08
CA ILE A 43 0.23 2.35 14.09
C ILE A 43 1.61 2.52 13.45
N GLY A 44 1.83 1.95 12.26
CA GLY A 44 3.07 2.10 11.50
C GLY A 44 3.35 3.56 11.18
N GLY A 45 2.39 4.28 10.60
CA GLY A 45 2.54 5.69 10.25
C GLY A 45 2.85 6.60 11.46
N ILE A 46 2.22 6.35 12.61
CA ILE A 46 2.45 7.14 13.83
C ILE A 46 3.79 6.77 14.49
N LEU A 47 4.02 5.49 14.79
CA LEU A 47 5.20 5.06 15.54
C LEU A 47 6.48 5.19 14.70
N VAL A 48 6.47 4.70 13.47
CA VAL A 48 7.66 4.75 12.59
C VAL A 48 7.88 6.18 12.11
N GLY A 49 6.83 6.94 11.79
CA GLY A 49 6.96 8.36 11.44
C GLY A 49 7.60 9.18 12.57
N TRP A 50 7.33 8.84 13.82
CA TRP A 50 7.93 9.50 14.98
C TRP A 50 9.38 9.06 15.26
N LEU A 51 9.69 7.77 15.06
CA LEU A 51 10.99 7.18 15.43
C LEU A 51 12.04 7.18 14.30
N SER A 52 11.63 7.15 13.02
CA SER A 52 12.53 6.86 11.89
C SER A 52 13.51 7.98 11.52
N GLY A 53 13.20 9.23 11.88
CA GLY A 53 13.98 10.40 11.45
C GLY A 53 13.94 10.67 9.94
N SER A 54 13.15 9.92 9.14
CA SER A 54 13.01 10.10 7.71
C SER A 54 11.89 11.10 7.41
N PRO A 55 12.19 12.31 6.89
CA PRO A 55 11.20 13.38 6.73
C PRO A 55 10.14 13.09 5.66
N LEU A 56 10.43 12.15 4.73
CA LEU A 56 9.55 11.77 3.63
C LEU A 56 9.03 10.32 3.78
N GLY A 57 9.44 9.61 4.84
CA GLY A 57 9.08 8.21 5.05
C GLY A 57 7.61 8.05 5.43
N VAL A 58 6.94 7.08 4.80
CA VAL A 58 5.58 6.64 5.14
C VAL A 58 5.65 5.14 5.44
N SER A 59 4.97 4.71 6.50
CA SER A 59 4.97 3.30 6.92
C SER A 59 3.55 2.76 7.01
N GLY A 60 3.37 1.51 6.58
CA GLY A 60 2.11 0.78 6.57
C GLY A 60 2.33 -0.65 6.04
N PRO A 61 1.24 -1.41 5.77
CA PRO A 61 1.32 -2.73 5.16
C PRO A 61 2.06 -2.67 3.81
N ALA A 62 2.98 -3.62 3.59
CA ALA A 62 3.75 -3.69 2.36
C ALA A 62 3.20 -4.80 1.45
N ALA A 63 2.97 -4.47 0.18
CA ALA A 63 2.44 -5.41 -0.81
C ALA A 63 3.37 -6.61 -1.05
N GLY A 64 4.70 -6.42 -0.96
CA GLY A 64 5.68 -7.49 -1.09
C GLY A 64 5.63 -8.52 0.04
N LEU A 65 5.03 -8.19 1.19
CA LEU A 65 4.83 -9.11 2.31
C LEU A 65 3.51 -9.89 2.21
N THR A 66 2.58 -9.53 1.33
CA THR A 66 1.24 -10.14 1.23
C THR A 66 1.30 -11.66 1.12
N ALA A 67 2.12 -12.19 0.20
CA ALA A 67 2.27 -13.63 0.01
C ALA A 67 2.88 -14.33 1.23
N ILE A 68 3.86 -13.68 1.91
CA ILE A 68 4.50 -14.23 3.11
C ILE A 68 3.51 -14.28 4.27
N VAL A 69 2.69 -13.24 4.43
CA VAL A 69 1.64 -13.18 5.45
C VAL A 69 0.58 -14.25 5.17
N SER A 70 0.10 -14.36 3.93
CA SER A 70 -0.88 -15.36 3.51
C SER A 70 -0.39 -16.80 3.76
N MET A 71 0.82 -17.12 3.28
CA MET A 71 1.44 -18.43 3.55
C MET A 71 1.68 -18.65 5.05
N GLY A 72 2.07 -17.61 5.79
CA GLY A 72 2.27 -17.68 7.23
C GLY A 72 0.98 -18.00 7.99
N ILE A 73 -0.16 -17.41 7.60
CA ILE A 73 -1.48 -17.74 8.17
C ILE A 73 -1.82 -19.20 7.87
N ALA A 74 -1.60 -19.65 6.63
CA ALA A 74 -1.89 -21.02 6.23
C ALA A 74 -1.01 -22.04 6.99
N ASP A 75 0.30 -21.81 7.07
CA ASP A 75 1.27 -22.69 7.73
C ASP A 75 1.05 -22.77 9.25
N LEU A 76 0.68 -21.65 9.88
CA LEU A 76 0.42 -21.60 11.32
C LEU A 76 -1.01 -21.98 11.69
N GLY A 77 -1.91 -22.02 10.71
CA GLY A 77 -3.33 -22.36 10.86
C GLY A 77 -4.17 -21.34 11.65
N SER A 78 -3.60 -20.19 12.03
CA SER A 78 -4.26 -19.16 12.84
C SER A 78 -3.64 -17.79 12.62
N PHE A 79 -4.50 -16.79 12.41
CA PHE A 79 -4.12 -15.39 12.30
C PHE A 79 -3.57 -14.84 13.63
N GLU A 80 -4.13 -15.26 14.76
CA GLU A 80 -3.67 -14.90 16.10
C GLU A 80 -2.24 -15.37 16.35
N VAL A 81 -1.89 -16.58 15.88
CA VAL A 81 -0.52 -17.10 15.98
C VAL A 81 0.42 -16.34 15.05
N LEU A 82 -0.03 -15.96 13.84
CA LEU A 82 0.73 -15.07 12.97
C LEU A 82 1.00 -13.71 13.63
N LEU A 83 0.02 -13.10 14.29
CA LEU A 83 0.22 -11.84 15.02
C LEU A 83 1.33 -11.97 16.08
N ALA A 84 1.38 -13.08 16.79
CA ALA A 84 2.48 -13.36 17.71
C ALA A 84 3.83 -13.51 16.98
N ALA A 85 3.86 -14.15 15.81
CA ALA A 85 5.06 -14.24 14.98
C ALA A 85 5.53 -12.86 14.49
N VAL A 86 4.61 -11.95 14.15
CA VAL A 86 4.90 -10.56 13.79
C VAL A 86 5.49 -9.78 14.97
N VAL A 87 4.96 -9.97 16.19
CA VAL A 87 5.53 -9.36 17.41
C VAL A 87 6.97 -9.85 17.63
N VAL A 88 7.21 -11.16 17.48
CA VAL A 88 8.56 -11.74 17.59
C VAL A 88 9.48 -11.23 16.47
N ALA A 89 8.98 -11.11 15.24
CA ALA A 89 9.71 -10.54 14.12
C ALA A 89 10.15 -9.09 14.44
N GLY A 90 9.25 -8.25 14.96
CA GLY A 90 9.57 -6.89 15.40
C GLY A 90 10.64 -6.86 16.50
N ALA A 91 10.58 -7.78 17.46
CA ALA A 91 11.63 -7.91 18.48
C ALA A 91 12.99 -8.29 17.87
N ILE A 92 13.00 -9.22 16.89
CA ILE A 92 14.21 -9.58 16.14
C ILE A 92 14.75 -8.34 15.39
N GLN A 93 13.89 -7.57 14.74
CA GLN A 93 14.29 -6.35 14.03
C GLN A 93 14.90 -5.30 14.96
N ILE A 94 14.34 -5.11 16.17
CA ILE A 94 14.91 -4.22 17.19
C ILE A 94 16.31 -4.72 17.59
N LEU A 95 16.48 -6.02 17.83
CA LEU A 95 17.80 -6.60 18.14
C LEU A 95 18.81 -6.40 17.00
N LEU A 96 18.39 -6.59 15.75
CA LEU A 96 19.21 -6.34 14.57
C LEU A 96 19.59 -4.86 14.44
N GLY A 97 18.65 -3.95 14.75
CA GLY A 97 18.90 -2.51 14.80
C GLY A 97 19.95 -2.14 15.84
N ILE A 98 19.84 -2.67 17.06
CA ILE A 98 20.83 -2.48 18.14
C ILE A 98 22.20 -3.05 17.73
N ALA A 99 22.22 -4.20 17.05
CA ALA A 99 23.42 -4.80 16.51
C ALA A 99 24.00 -4.06 15.29
N ARG A 100 23.35 -2.99 14.82
CA ARG A 100 23.71 -2.21 13.62
C ARG A 100 23.79 -3.07 12.34
N ALA A 101 22.96 -4.09 12.26
CA ALA A 101 22.87 -4.97 11.09
C ALA A 101 22.28 -4.25 9.85
N GLY A 102 21.73 -3.04 10.01
CA GLY A 102 21.26 -2.19 8.90
C GLY A 102 22.35 -1.83 7.88
N ILE A 103 23.64 -2.01 8.22
CA ILE A 103 24.76 -1.80 7.28
C ILE A 103 24.65 -2.66 6.01
N ILE A 104 23.91 -3.77 6.07
CA ILE A 104 23.65 -4.65 4.93
C ILE A 104 23.00 -3.89 3.76
N ALA A 105 22.19 -2.85 4.04
CA ALA A 105 21.57 -2.00 3.02
C ALA A 105 22.59 -1.41 2.04
N TYR A 106 23.77 -1.01 2.52
CA TYR A 106 24.82 -0.39 1.71
C TYR A 106 25.49 -1.36 0.74
N TYR A 107 25.30 -2.67 0.90
CA TYR A 107 25.84 -3.68 0.00
C TYR A 107 24.90 -3.98 -1.19
N PHE A 108 23.66 -3.48 -1.17
CA PHE A 108 22.75 -3.65 -2.30
C PHE A 108 23.15 -2.72 -3.46
N PRO A 109 23.47 -3.27 -4.65
CA PRO A 109 23.79 -2.44 -5.79
C PRO A 109 22.62 -1.54 -6.17
N SER A 110 22.89 -0.28 -6.52
CA SER A 110 21.85 0.66 -6.96
C SER A 110 21.03 0.17 -8.16
N SER A 111 21.59 -0.73 -8.99
CA SER A 111 20.89 -1.39 -10.08
C SER A 111 19.77 -2.33 -9.60
N VAL A 112 19.96 -3.02 -8.47
CA VAL A 112 18.95 -3.90 -7.87
C VAL A 112 17.77 -3.07 -7.37
N ILE A 113 18.03 -1.97 -6.67
CA ILE A 113 16.99 -1.07 -6.15
C ILE A 113 16.16 -0.49 -7.29
N LYS A 114 16.82 0.02 -8.35
CA LYS A 114 16.14 0.55 -9.54
C LYS A 114 15.33 -0.53 -10.27
N GLY A 115 15.87 -1.74 -10.39
CA GLY A 115 15.16 -2.87 -11.00
C GLY A 115 13.91 -3.24 -10.22
N MET A 116 14.00 -3.29 -8.89
CA MET A 116 12.86 -3.56 -8.01
C MET A 116 11.79 -2.47 -8.10
N LEU A 117 12.17 -1.18 -8.01
CA LEU A 117 11.22 -0.06 -8.14
C LEU A 117 10.55 -0.03 -9.52
N ALA A 118 11.29 -0.32 -10.59
CA ALA A 118 10.73 -0.44 -11.93
C ALA A 118 9.77 -1.64 -12.05
N GLY A 119 10.12 -2.78 -11.45
CA GLY A 119 9.27 -3.97 -11.41
C GLY A 119 7.95 -3.70 -10.70
N ILE A 120 8.00 -3.18 -9.47
CA ILE A 120 6.81 -2.79 -8.69
C ILE A 120 5.97 -1.76 -9.47
N GLY A 121 6.60 -0.73 -10.05
CA GLY A 121 5.89 0.27 -10.84
C GLY A 121 5.17 -0.33 -12.05
N ILE A 122 5.79 -1.30 -12.75
CA ILE A 122 5.15 -2.01 -13.86
C ILE A 122 4.00 -2.88 -13.36
N ILE A 123 4.17 -3.64 -12.27
CA ILE A 123 3.12 -4.50 -11.72
C ILE A 123 1.91 -3.67 -11.30
N ILE A 124 2.13 -2.56 -10.58
CA ILE A 124 1.07 -1.62 -10.21
C ILE A 124 0.32 -1.14 -11.47
N ILE A 125 1.04 -0.67 -12.50
CA ILE A 125 0.39 -0.20 -13.74
C ILE A 125 -0.46 -1.32 -14.36
N LEU A 126 0.09 -2.53 -14.47
CA LEU A 126 -0.61 -3.66 -15.07
C LEU A 126 -1.87 -4.03 -14.29
N LYS A 127 -1.80 -4.05 -12.96
CA LYS A 127 -2.93 -4.36 -12.08
C LYS A 127 -3.99 -3.24 -12.03
N GLN A 128 -3.63 -1.99 -12.30
CA GLN A 128 -4.61 -0.89 -12.37
C GLN A 128 -5.37 -0.83 -13.70
N ILE A 129 -4.92 -1.50 -14.77
CA ILE A 129 -5.62 -1.51 -16.06
C ILE A 129 -6.99 -2.21 -15.98
N PRO A 130 -7.12 -3.43 -15.45
CA PRO A 130 -8.43 -4.07 -15.28
C PRO A 130 -9.41 -3.21 -14.47
N HIS A 131 -8.96 -2.65 -13.34
CA HIS A 131 -9.75 -1.72 -12.53
C HIS A 131 -10.21 -0.48 -13.32
N ALA A 132 -9.37 0.07 -14.20
CA ALA A 132 -9.73 1.18 -15.06
C ALA A 132 -10.89 0.85 -16.02
N PHE A 133 -11.02 -0.43 -16.43
CA PHE A 133 -12.13 -0.91 -17.24
C PHE A 133 -13.30 -1.45 -16.41
N GLY A 134 -13.22 -1.38 -15.08
CA GLY A 134 -14.23 -1.86 -14.15
C GLY A 134 -14.26 -3.38 -14.00
N ASP A 135 -13.12 -4.04 -14.13
CA ASP A 135 -12.96 -5.43 -13.69
C ASP A 135 -12.25 -5.43 -12.32
N ASP A 136 -13.04 -5.53 -11.23
CA ASP A 136 -12.59 -5.36 -9.84
C ASP A 136 -12.60 -6.68 -9.05
N LYS A 137 -12.20 -7.79 -9.68
CA LYS A 137 -12.17 -9.11 -9.04
C LYS A 137 -11.06 -9.24 -7.99
N ASP A 138 -9.98 -8.49 -8.16
CA ASP A 138 -8.77 -8.59 -7.34
C ASP A 138 -8.70 -7.54 -6.23
N PRO A 139 -8.27 -7.89 -5.01
CA PRO A 139 -7.99 -6.91 -3.98
C PRO A 139 -6.82 -5.99 -4.34
N MET A 140 -6.94 -4.72 -3.96
CA MET A 140 -5.87 -3.72 -4.15
C MET A 140 -4.56 -4.14 -3.46
N GLY A 141 -3.45 -4.17 -4.19
CA GLY A 141 -2.14 -4.53 -3.64
C GLY A 141 -1.83 -6.03 -3.63
N ASP A 142 -2.67 -6.85 -4.28
CA ASP A 142 -2.26 -8.19 -4.69
C ASP A 142 -1.30 -8.12 -5.89
N GLU A 143 -0.04 -8.46 -5.64
CA GLU A 143 1.03 -8.49 -6.63
C GLU A 143 1.30 -9.93 -7.14
N SER A 144 0.49 -10.92 -6.73
CA SER A 144 0.62 -12.31 -7.17
C SER A 144 0.23 -12.46 -8.65
N PHE A 145 1.01 -13.30 -9.34
CA PHE A 145 0.69 -13.78 -10.70
C PHE A 145 -0.12 -15.09 -10.68
N ASP A 146 -0.18 -15.77 -9.54
CA ASP A 146 -0.99 -16.98 -9.34
C ASP A 146 -2.27 -16.55 -8.63
N GLN A 147 -3.36 -16.44 -9.40
CA GLN A 147 -4.64 -15.87 -8.96
C GLN A 147 -5.68 -16.98 -8.71
N PRO A 148 -6.69 -16.75 -7.84
CA PRO A 148 -7.72 -17.74 -7.52
C PRO A 148 -8.54 -18.22 -8.73
N ASP A 149 -8.67 -17.36 -9.74
CA ASP A 149 -9.37 -17.62 -11.00
C ASP A 149 -8.45 -18.25 -12.09
N LYS A 150 -7.16 -18.46 -11.78
CA LYS A 150 -6.10 -18.99 -12.64
C LYS A 150 -5.84 -18.16 -13.90
N LEU A 151 -6.35 -16.94 -13.96
CA LEU A 151 -5.92 -16.00 -14.98
C LEU A 151 -4.55 -15.47 -14.59
N ASN A 152 -3.85 -14.92 -15.57
CA ASN A 152 -2.71 -14.06 -15.29
C ASN A 152 -3.10 -12.62 -15.62
N THR A 153 -2.31 -11.67 -15.14
CA THR A 153 -2.58 -10.23 -15.33
C THR A 153 -2.82 -9.82 -16.80
N PHE A 154 -2.19 -10.49 -17.77
CA PHE A 154 -2.43 -10.19 -19.19
C PHE A 154 -3.78 -10.70 -19.69
N GLN A 155 -4.25 -11.84 -19.17
CA GLN A 155 -5.56 -12.38 -19.48
C GLN A 155 -6.67 -11.54 -18.86
N GLU A 156 -6.50 -11.06 -17.62
CA GLU A 156 -7.43 -10.12 -16.99
C GLU A 156 -7.58 -8.84 -17.78
N ILE A 157 -6.48 -8.26 -18.28
CA ILE A 157 -6.54 -7.09 -19.15
C ILE A 157 -7.39 -7.38 -20.39
N MET A 158 -7.22 -8.56 -21.00
CA MET A 158 -8.02 -8.95 -22.17
C MET A 158 -9.50 -9.07 -21.83
N VAL A 159 -9.84 -9.75 -20.72
CA VAL A 159 -11.22 -9.94 -20.25
C VAL A 159 -11.87 -8.60 -19.89
N ALA A 160 -11.15 -7.72 -19.20
CA ALA A 160 -11.62 -6.39 -18.84
C ALA A 160 -11.93 -5.53 -20.08
N MET A 161 -11.16 -5.71 -21.17
CA MET A 161 -11.41 -5.05 -22.45
C MET A 161 -12.58 -5.64 -23.25
N GLU A 162 -12.95 -6.91 -23.03
CA GLU A 162 -14.09 -7.54 -23.70
C GLU A 162 -15.43 -7.06 -23.15
N THR A 163 -15.52 -6.83 -21.84
CA THR A 163 -16.74 -6.39 -21.15
C THR A 163 -16.49 -5.17 -20.25
N PRO A 164 -16.13 -4.01 -20.81
CA PRO A 164 -15.77 -2.84 -20.02
C PRO A 164 -17.00 -2.19 -19.38
N ASN A 165 -16.88 -1.82 -18.11
CA ASN A 165 -17.78 -0.84 -17.50
C ASN A 165 -17.39 0.56 -18.01
N TRP A 166 -18.20 1.08 -18.93
CA TRP A 166 -17.98 2.40 -19.52
C TRP A 166 -18.00 3.54 -18.50
N GLY A 167 -18.74 3.40 -17.39
CA GLY A 167 -18.73 4.35 -16.29
C GLY A 167 -17.35 4.43 -15.63
N ALA A 168 -16.79 3.28 -15.24
CA ALA A 168 -15.48 3.18 -14.61
C ALA A 168 -14.37 3.70 -15.54
N PHE A 169 -14.42 3.35 -16.82
CA PHE A 169 -13.47 3.83 -17.83
C PHE A 169 -13.52 5.35 -18.00
N LEU A 170 -14.72 5.94 -18.11
CA LEU A 170 -14.87 7.39 -18.26
C LEU A 170 -14.40 8.15 -17.03
N ILE A 171 -14.70 7.64 -15.82
CA ILE A 171 -14.19 8.21 -14.57
C ILE A 171 -12.66 8.17 -14.56
N THR A 172 -12.08 7.01 -14.88
CA THR A 172 -10.63 6.83 -14.89
C THR A 172 -9.96 7.77 -15.89
N ALA A 173 -10.48 7.85 -17.12
CA ALA A 173 -9.97 8.75 -18.15
C ALA A 173 -10.07 10.22 -17.73
N ALA A 174 -11.20 10.63 -17.13
CA ALA A 174 -11.40 12.00 -16.66
C ALA A 174 -10.46 12.37 -15.50
N CYS A 175 -10.30 11.47 -14.53
CA CYS A 175 -9.36 11.63 -13.41
C CYS A 175 -7.91 11.72 -13.89
N LEU A 176 -7.50 10.84 -14.82
CA LEU A 176 -6.16 10.85 -15.40
C LEU A 176 -5.88 12.12 -16.19
N LEU A 177 -6.84 12.55 -17.03
CA LEU A 177 -6.74 13.83 -17.76
C LEU A 177 -6.67 15.02 -16.80
N LEU A 178 -7.45 15.03 -15.73
CA LEU A 178 -7.39 16.06 -14.70
C LEU A 178 -6.01 16.10 -14.05
N MET A 179 -5.47 14.97 -13.62
CA MET A 179 -4.15 14.92 -12.98
C MET A 179 -3.05 15.40 -13.93
N LEU A 180 -3.04 14.93 -15.18
CA LEU A 180 -2.08 15.38 -16.20
C LEU A 180 -2.23 16.87 -16.52
N ALA A 181 -3.45 17.40 -16.52
CA ALA A 181 -3.69 18.83 -16.70
C ALA A 181 -3.20 19.63 -15.49
N TRP A 182 -3.43 19.13 -14.27
CA TRP A 182 -3.06 19.78 -13.00
C TRP A 182 -1.55 19.91 -12.82
N GLU A 183 -0.77 18.98 -13.39
CA GLU A 183 0.69 19.03 -13.41
C GLU A 183 1.27 20.04 -14.42
N ARG A 184 0.44 20.61 -15.31
CA ARG A 184 0.95 21.58 -16.29
C ARG A 184 1.47 22.85 -15.62
N PRO A 185 2.57 23.44 -16.14
CA PRO A 185 3.20 24.62 -15.53
C PRO A 185 2.30 25.86 -15.51
N VAL A 186 1.29 25.93 -16.37
CA VAL A 186 0.30 27.01 -16.39
C VAL A 186 -0.55 27.00 -15.12
N ILE A 187 -0.94 25.81 -14.65
CA ILE A 187 -1.76 25.64 -13.44
C ILE A 187 -0.88 25.79 -12.20
N GLN A 188 0.30 25.15 -12.19
CA GLN A 188 1.22 25.23 -11.04
C GLN A 188 1.85 26.61 -10.81
N ARG A 189 1.84 27.49 -11.82
CA ARG A 189 2.24 28.90 -11.64
C ARG A 189 1.29 29.69 -10.75
N ASN A 190 0.03 29.28 -10.65
CA ASN A 190 -0.93 29.95 -9.80
C ASN A 190 -0.71 29.57 -8.33
N GLN A 191 -0.39 30.57 -7.51
CA GLN A 191 -0.07 30.40 -6.09
C GLN A 191 -1.20 29.71 -5.31
N TRP A 192 -2.45 29.90 -5.72
CA TRP A 192 -3.62 29.32 -5.04
C TRP A 192 -3.84 27.85 -5.42
N LEU A 193 -3.73 27.52 -6.72
CA LEU A 193 -3.97 26.17 -7.22
C LEU A 193 -2.85 25.20 -6.82
N ARG A 194 -1.64 25.70 -6.56
CA ARG A 194 -0.51 24.92 -6.06
C ARG A 194 -0.75 24.30 -4.67
N TYR A 195 -1.63 24.89 -3.85
CA TYR A 195 -1.95 24.33 -2.53
C TYR A 195 -2.97 23.20 -2.58
N VAL A 196 -3.70 23.05 -3.69
CA VAL A 196 -4.70 21.99 -3.85
C VAL A 196 -4.04 20.81 -4.57
N PRO A 197 -3.93 19.64 -3.92
CA PRO A 197 -3.35 18.47 -4.57
C PRO A 197 -4.24 17.95 -5.69
N GLY A 198 -3.65 17.66 -6.85
CA GLY A 198 -4.35 17.07 -7.99
C GLY A 198 -5.11 15.77 -7.66
N PRO A 199 -4.55 14.82 -6.87
CA PRO A 199 -5.26 13.60 -6.50
C PRO A 199 -6.56 13.85 -5.72
N LEU A 200 -6.61 14.88 -4.85
CA LEU A 200 -7.82 15.21 -4.11
C LEU A 200 -8.95 15.67 -5.05
N LEU A 201 -8.60 16.43 -6.08
CA LEU A 201 -9.55 16.86 -7.11
C LEU A 201 -10.00 15.69 -7.99
N ALA A 202 -9.11 14.75 -8.29
CA ALA A 202 -9.46 13.53 -9.02
C ALA A 202 -10.48 12.69 -8.23
N VAL A 203 -10.28 12.51 -6.92
CA VAL A 203 -11.25 11.81 -6.05
C VAL A 203 -12.60 12.54 -6.04
N ALA A 204 -12.60 13.87 -5.86
CA ALA A 204 -13.84 14.66 -5.87
C ALA A 204 -14.56 14.57 -7.22
N LEU A 205 -13.82 14.63 -8.33
CA LEU A 205 -14.37 14.46 -9.67
C LEU A 205 -14.99 13.07 -9.85
N GLY A 206 -14.29 12.02 -9.41
CA GLY A 206 -14.79 10.64 -9.48
C GLY A 206 -16.11 10.46 -8.73
N ILE A 207 -16.22 11.01 -7.51
CA ILE A 207 -17.46 10.97 -6.72
C ILE A 207 -18.60 11.67 -7.46
N VAL A 208 -18.36 12.89 -7.98
CA VAL A 208 -19.38 13.66 -8.70
C VAL A 208 -19.84 12.94 -9.97
N MET A 209 -18.91 12.35 -10.72
CA MET A 209 -19.23 11.57 -11.91
C MET A 209 -20.01 10.30 -11.58
N ALA A 210 -19.59 9.55 -10.56
CA ALA A 210 -20.29 8.34 -10.11
C ALA A 210 -21.73 8.65 -9.68
N MET A 211 -21.95 9.71 -8.90
CA MET A 211 -23.30 10.17 -8.54
C MET A 211 -24.12 10.61 -9.77
N GLY A 212 -23.48 11.25 -10.74
CA GLY A 212 -24.14 11.64 -11.99
C GLY A 212 -24.54 10.45 -12.88
N PHE A 213 -23.87 9.31 -12.72
CA PHE A 213 -24.14 8.08 -13.48
C PHE A 213 -25.19 7.17 -12.85
N ASP A 214 -25.59 7.42 -11.60
CA ASP A 214 -26.51 6.58 -10.79
C ASP A 214 -27.92 6.40 -11.41
N GLY A 215 -28.25 7.16 -12.47
CA GLY A 215 -29.48 7.02 -13.25
C GLY A 215 -29.33 6.41 -14.65
N ILE A 216 -28.11 6.04 -15.07
CA ILE A 216 -27.81 5.57 -16.42
C ILE A 216 -27.27 4.13 -16.33
N PRO A 217 -28.09 3.10 -16.65
CA PRO A 217 -27.70 1.70 -16.45
C PRO A 217 -26.37 1.28 -17.12
N ALA A 218 -26.03 1.91 -18.25
CA ALA A 218 -24.78 1.63 -18.98
C ALA A 218 -23.53 2.26 -18.35
N LEU A 219 -23.70 3.23 -17.45
CA LEU A 219 -22.61 3.97 -16.79
C LEU A 219 -22.62 3.80 -15.26
N ALA A 220 -23.64 3.13 -14.74
CA ALA A 220 -23.83 2.95 -13.31
C ALA A 220 -22.61 2.23 -12.69
N ILE A 221 -22.16 2.75 -11.57
CA ILE A 221 -21.06 2.18 -10.80
C ILE A 221 -21.67 1.31 -9.70
N GLY A 222 -21.52 -0.01 -9.84
CA GLY A 222 -21.92 -0.98 -8.83
C GLY A 222 -21.16 -0.82 -7.50
N ALA A 223 -21.70 -1.42 -6.44
CA ALA A 223 -21.14 -1.35 -5.09
C ALA A 223 -19.71 -1.92 -5.00
N ASP A 224 -19.39 -2.92 -5.84
CA ASP A 224 -18.10 -3.61 -5.86
C ASP A 224 -16.94 -2.70 -6.33
N HIS A 225 -17.24 -1.60 -7.02
CA HIS A 225 -16.25 -0.61 -7.45
C HIS A 225 -15.87 0.40 -6.36
N TYR A 226 -16.57 0.38 -5.22
CA TYR A 226 -16.25 1.22 -4.09
C TYR A 226 -15.38 0.46 -3.10
N VAL A 227 -14.48 1.17 -2.42
CA VAL A 227 -13.63 0.58 -1.38
C VAL A 227 -14.51 0.21 -0.18
N PRO A 228 -14.67 -1.09 0.14
CA PRO A 228 -15.49 -1.50 1.26
C PRO A 228 -14.80 -1.10 2.57
N LEU A 229 -15.45 -0.28 3.36
CA LEU A 229 -14.95 0.08 4.69
C LEU A 229 -15.35 -1.00 5.69
N PRO A 230 -14.41 -1.54 6.48
CA PRO A 230 -14.75 -2.52 7.49
C PRO A 230 -15.59 -1.88 8.60
N ASP A 231 -16.49 -2.67 9.20
CA ASP A 231 -17.22 -2.25 10.38
C ASP A 231 -16.28 -2.20 11.60
N LEU A 232 -15.92 -0.99 12.01
CA LEU A 232 -15.04 -0.77 13.17
C LEU A 232 -15.71 -1.10 14.50
N LEU A 233 -17.02 -1.32 14.53
CA LEU A 233 -17.77 -1.71 15.73
C LEU A 233 -17.82 -3.23 15.90
N ASP A 234 -17.49 -4.01 14.87
CA ASP A 234 -17.41 -5.45 14.98
C ASP A 234 -16.18 -5.89 15.77
N THR A 235 -16.39 -6.18 17.06
CA THR A 235 -15.33 -6.64 17.96
C THR A 235 -14.73 -7.98 17.55
N ALA A 236 -15.43 -8.80 16.77
CA ALA A 236 -14.93 -10.11 16.33
C ALA A 236 -13.80 -9.99 15.30
N SER A 237 -13.75 -8.87 14.57
CA SER A 237 -12.70 -8.57 13.60
C SER A 237 -11.36 -8.18 14.25
N TYR A 238 -11.32 -7.99 15.58
CA TYR A 238 -10.11 -7.65 16.33
C TYR A 238 -9.51 -8.89 17.00
N ALA A 239 -8.35 -9.30 16.50
CA ALA A 239 -7.58 -10.42 17.05
C ALA A 239 -6.42 -9.93 17.93
N LEU A 240 -6.09 -10.73 18.95
CA LEU A 240 -4.91 -10.53 19.79
C LEU A 240 -3.87 -11.62 19.50
N PRO A 241 -2.56 -11.33 19.69
CA PRO A 241 -1.51 -12.31 19.43
C PRO A 241 -1.61 -13.51 20.38
N SER A 242 -1.55 -14.72 19.81
CA SER A 242 -1.51 -15.99 20.55
C SER A 242 -0.11 -16.59 20.49
N PHE A 243 0.55 -16.71 21.64
CA PHE A 243 1.88 -17.30 21.78
C PHE A 243 1.85 -18.83 21.94
N SER A 244 0.74 -19.48 21.60
CA SER A 244 0.55 -20.93 21.76
C SER A 244 1.53 -21.77 20.94
N ALA A 245 2.05 -21.25 19.83
CA ALA A 245 2.95 -21.97 18.92
C ALA A 245 4.45 -21.68 19.14
N LEU A 246 4.85 -21.06 20.27
CA LEU A 246 6.27 -20.74 20.53
C LEU A 246 7.22 -21.95 20.50
N ALA A 247 6.69 -23.15 20.78
CA ALA A 247 7.46 -24.40 20.74
C ALA A 247 7.56 -25.00 19.32
N ASP A 248 6.83 -24.48 18.34
CA ASP A 248 6.84 -24.98 16.97
C ASP A 248 7.99 -24.35 16.16
N GLY A 249 8.75 -25.18 15.44
CA GLY A 249 9.79 -24.71 14.53
C GLY A 249 9.25 -23.92 13.34
N THR A 250 7.99 -24.16 12.92
CA THR A 250 7.34 -23.40 11.84
C THR A 250 7.10 -21.95 12.25
N PHE A 251 6.69 -21.70 13.50
CA PHE A 251 6.53 -20.36 14.05
C PHE A 251 7.80 -19.52 13.90
N TRP A 252 8.95 -20.08 14.28
CA TRP A 252 10.24 -19.37 14.18
C TRP A 252 10.68 -19.14 12.74
N ARG A 253 10.40 -20.08 11.82
CA ARG A 253 10.67 -19.89 10.39
C ARG A 253 9.85 -18.74 9.81
N VAL A 254 8.57 -18.65 10.14
CA VAL A 254 7.69 -17.56 9.69
C VAL A 254 8.15 -16.23 10.28
N ALA A 255 8.36 -16.16 11.60
CA ALA A 255 8.82 -14.94 12.28
C ALA A 255 10.16 -14.42 11.72
N PHE A 256 11.11 -15.32 11.49
CA PHE A 256 12.43 -14.96 10.95
C PHE A 256 12.34 -14.50 9.49
N THR A 257 11.52 -15.17 8.68
CA THR A 257 11.27 -14.77 7.28
C THR A 257 10.68 -13.35 7.23
N ILE A 258 9.64 -13.08 8.03
CA ILE A 258 9.03 -11.75 8.12
C ILE A 258 10.07 -10.72 8.56
N ALA A 259 10.84 -11.00 9.63
CA ALA A 259 11.84 -10.07 10.15
C ALA A 259 12.89 -9.68 9.10
N ILE A 260 13.41 -10.65 8.34
CA ILE A 260 14.43 -10.39 7.31
C ILE A 260 13.83 -9.63 6.13
N VAL A 261 12.75 -10.14 5.55
CA VAL A 261 12.18 -9.56 4.31
C VAL A 261 11.69 -8.14 4.59
N ALA A 262 10.95 -7.93 5.69
CA ALA A 262 10.47 -6.61 6.06
C ALA A 262 11.62 -5.62 6.36
N SER A 263 12.73 -6.09 6.94
CA SER A 263 13.91 -5.24 7.16
C SER A 263 14.56 -4.83 5.84
N ILE A 264 14.70 -5.77 4.90
CA ILE A 264 15.29 -5.50 3.58
C ILE A 264 14.42 -4.49 2.83
N GLU A 265 13.10 -4.69 2.77
CA GLU A 265 12.20 -3.73 2.12
C GLU A 265 12.28 -2.34 2.76
N THR A 266 12.24 -2.26 4.09
CA THR A 266 12.33 -0.98 4.81
C THR A 266 13.63 -0.25 4.48
N LEU A 267 14.77 -0.95 4.49
CA LEU A 267 16.08 -0.38 4.16
C LEU A 267 16.14 0.11 2.71
N LEU A 268 15.54 -0.62 1.78
CA LEU A 268 15.48 -0.23 0.37
C LEU A 268 14.56 0.97 0.13
N CYS A 269 13.41 1.04 0.82
CA CYS A 269 12.51 2.19 0.80
C CYS A 269 13.20 3.44 1.36
N VAL A 270 13.95 3.29 2.45
CA VAL A 270 14.76 4.37 3.04
C VAL A 270 15.80 4.87 2.04
N GLU A 271 16.58 3.97 1.43
CA GLU A 271 17.60 4.33 0.43
C GLU A 271 17.01 5.01 -0.83
N ALA A 272 15.79 4.61 -1.24
CA ALA A 272 15.07 5.28 -2.32
C ALA A 272 14.60 6.68 -1.90
N THR A 273 14.13 6.82 -0.65
CA THR A 273 13.64 8.08 -0.09
C THR A 273 14.75 9.09 0.16
N ASP A 274 15.90 8.65 0.66
CA ASP A 274 17.09 9.48 0.86
C ASP A 274 17.60 10.06 -0.46
N LYS A 275 17.48 9.33 -1.58
CA LYS A 275 17.80 9.84 -2.92
C LYS A 275 16.82 10.90 -3.42
N MET A 276 15.60 10.93 -2.89
CA MET A 276 14.60 11.95 -3.20
C MET A 276 14.75 13.19 -2.32
N ASP A 277 15.43 13.10 -1.17
CA ASP A 277 15.66 14.23 -0.27
C ASP A 277 16.72 15.20 -0.86
N PRO A 278 16.34 16.43 -1.25
CA PRO A 278 17.28 17.42 -1.78
C PRO A 278 18.32 17.88 -0.74
N GLN A 279 18.08 17.61 0.55
CA GLN A 279 18.96 18.00 1.66
C GLN A 279 19.92 16.88 2.07
N ALA A 280 19.83 15.69 1.45
CA ALA A 280 20.69 14.54 1.69
C ALA A 280 20.84 14.18 3.18
N HIS A 281 19.75 14.25 3.96
CA HIS A 281 19.79 13.70 5.31
C HIS A 281 19.92 12.18 5.20
N HIS A 282 21.10 11.65 5.54
CA HIS A 282 21.32 10.21 5.55
C HIS A 282 20.53 9.59 6.69
N THR A 283 19.40 8.93 6.40
CA THR A 283 18.66 8.16 7.40
C THR A 283 19.33 6.80 7.60
N GLY A 284 20.43 6.82 8.35
CA GLY A 284 21.26 5.64 8.64
C GLY A 284 22.41 5.88 9.63
N GLN A 285 22.39 6.97 10.38
CA GLN A 285 23.34 7.20 11.47
C GLN A 285 22.60 7.56 12.76
N PRO A 286 22.93 6.91 13.89
CA PRO A 286 23.05 5.48 14.19
C PRO A 286 21.76 4.87 14.78
#